data_AF-A0A8J7N3T9-F1
#
_entry.id   AF-A0A8J7N3T9-F1
#
_cell.length_a   1.000
_cell.length_b   1.000
_cell.length_c   1.000
_cell.angle_alpha   90.00
_cell.angle_beta   90.00
_cell.angle_gamma   90.00
#
_symmetry.space_group_name_H-M   'P 1'
#
loop_
_entity.id
_entity.type
_entity.pdbx_description
1 polymer ?
#
loop_
_entity_poly.entity_id
_entity_poly.type
_entity_poly.pdbx_seq_one_letter_code
_entity_poly.pdbx_strand_id
1 'polypeptide(L)'
;MLWAPVLLTLKLASISTPILLVLGTPLAWWLARSRAWWKEGVATLVALPLVLPPTVLGFYLLIALGPNGPGGSIAGLWGARSLAFTFTGLVIGSVIFSMPF
;
A
#
# COMPACT_ATOMS: atom_id res chain seq x y z
N MET A 1 17.39 22.64 4.48
CA MET A 1 17.53 21.36 3.75
C MET A 1 16.70 20.21 4.35
N LEU A 2 16.27 20.25 5.63
CA LEU A 2 15.39 19.22 6.23
C LEU A 2 13.88 19.39 5.96
N TRP A 3 13.45 20.57 5.48
CA TRP A 3 12.02 20.86 5.29
C TRP A 3 11.36 20.08 4.15
N ALA A 4 12.09 19.78 3.08
CA ALA A 4 11.57 19.07 1.93
C ALA A 4 11.05 17.65 2.25
N PRO A 5 11.81 16.77 2.96
CA PRO A 5 11.30 15.46 3.35
C PRO A 5 10.16 15.55 4.36
N VAL A 6 10.17 16.54 5.27
CA VAL A 6 9.06 16.75 6.23
C VAL A 6 7.76 17.12 5.51
N LEU A 7 7.82 18.01 4.52
CA LEU A 7 6.66 18.35 3.68
C LEU A 7 6.16 17.13 2.89
N LEU A 8 7.09 16.32 2.37
CA LEU A 8 6.74 15.11 1.63
C LEU A 8 6.04 14.07 2.52
N THR A 9 6.56 13.81 3.72
CA THR A 9 5.94 12.87 4.66
C THR A 9 4.61 13.38 5.18
N LEU A 10 4.48 14.69 5.43
CA LEU A 10 3.21 15.28 5.82
C LEU A 10 2.15 15.16 4.72
N LYS A 11 2.53 15.42 3.47
CA LYS A 11 1.65 15.23 2.30
C LYS A 11 1.25 13.77 2.13
N LEU A 12 2.21 12.86 2.29
CA LEU A 12 1.98 11.41 2.21
C LEU A 12 1.00 10.95 3.28
N ALA A 13 1.24 11.31 4.55
CA ALA A 13 0.37 10.96 5.67
C ALA A 13 -1.05 11.53 5.51
N SER A 14 -1.18 12.78 5.05
CA SER A 14 -2.47 13.42 4.80
C SER A 14 -3.33 12.67 3.77
N ILE A 15 -2.70 11.88 2.88
CA ILE A 15 -3.38 11.08 1.86
C ILE A 15 -3.55 9.62 2.31
N SER A 16 -2.52 9.01 2.90
CA SER A 16 -2.58 7.59 3.29
C SER A 16 -3.53 7.35 4.46
N THR A 17 -3.59 8.26 5.44
CA THR A 17 -4.48 8.13 6.60
C THR A 17 -5.97 8.04 6.22
N PRO A 18 -6.55 8.97 5.43
CA PRO A 18 -7.96 8.85 5.04
C PRO A 18 -8.22 7.62 4.18
N ILE A 19 -7.27 7.21 3.31
CA ILE A 19 -7.40 5.96 2.55
C ILE A 19 -7.49 4.76 3.48
N LEU A 20 -6.63 4.69 4.50
CA LEU A 20 -6.64 3.61 5.50
C LEU A 20 -7.92 3.62 6.34
N LEU A 21 -8.46 4.80 6.70
CA LEU A 21 -9.74 4.87 7.42
C LEU A 21 -10.89 4.37 6.55
N VAL A 22 -10.93 4.77 5.27
CA VAL A 22 -12.01 4.38 4.37
C VAL A 22 -11.94 2.91 3.96
N LEU A 23 -10.74 2.33 3.83
CA LEU A 23 -10.57 0.94 3.39
C LEU A 23 -10.34 -0.03 4.56
N GLY A 24 -9.44 0.32 5.47
CA GLY A 24 -9.02 -0.51 6.59
C GLY A 24 -10.09 -0.66 7.66
N THR A 25 -10.79 0.42 8.06
CA THR A 25 -11.83 0.34 9.09
C THR A 25 -13.00 -0.59 8.71
N PRO A 26 -13.64 -0.48 7.53
CA PRO A 26 -14.71 -1.42 7.16
C PRO A 26 -14.18 -2.83 6.96
N LEU A 27 -12.95 -3.00 6.44
CA LEU A 27 -12.33 -4.30 6.29
C LEU A 27 -12.09 -4.98 7.64
N ALA A 28 -11.54 -4.26 8.62
CA ALA A 28 -11.32 -4.73 9.97
C ALA A 28 -12.63 -5.08 10.68
N TRP A 29 -13.66 -4.24 10.52
CA TRP A 29 -15.00 -4.53 11.04
C TRP A 29 -15.60 -5.79 10.43
N TRP A 30 -15.49 -5.95 9.11
CA TRP A 30 -15.95 -7.15 8.41
C TRP A 30 -15.17 -8.39 8.85
N LEU A 31 -13.85 -8.33 8.95
CA LEU A 31 -13.01 -9.40 9.48
C LEU A 31 -13.40 -9.75 10.92
N ALA A 32 -13.69 -8.78 11.78
CA ALA A 32 -14.08 -9.05 13.16
C ALA A 32 -15.44 -9.76 13.26
N ARG A 33 -16.40 -9.42 12.38
CA ARG A 33 -17.79 -9.90 12.48
C ARG A 33 -18.13 -11.07 11.56
N SER A 34 -17.41 -11.27 10.48
CA SER A 34 -17.73 -12.27 9.45
C SER A 34 -17.46 -13.70 9.92
N ARG A 35 -18.38 -14.61 9.53
CA ARG A 35 -18.24 -16.07 9.67
C ARG A 35 -17.83 -16.75 8.35
N ALA A 36 -17.44 -15.97 7.34
CA ALA A 36 -17.02 -16.50 6.05
C ALA A 36 -15.79 -17.41 6.19
N TRP A 37 -15.78 -18.55 5.49
CA TRP A 37 -14.65 -19.48 5.51
C TRP A 37 -13.36 -18.89 4.89
N TRP A 38 -13.50 -17.98 3.92
CA TRP A 38 -12.39 -17.28 3.27
C TRP A 38 -11.86 -16.09 4.07
N LYS A 39 -12.46 -15.78 5.22
CA LYS A 39 -12.01 -14.73 6.14
C LYS A 39 -10.55 -14.93 6.55
N GLU A 40 -10.15 -16.17 6.82
CA GLU A 40 -8.76 -16.47 7.22
C GLU A 40 -7.77 -16.10 6.12
N GLY A 41 -8.08 -16.42 4.86
CA GLY A 41 -7.24 -16.02 3.73
C GLY A 41 -7.08 -14.50 3.61
N VAL A 42 -8.17 -13.75 3.78
CA VAL A 42 -8.12 -12.27 3.78
C VAL A 42 -7.33 -11.75 4.99
N ALA A 43 -7.52 -12.34 6.17
CA ALA A 43 -6.76 -11.98 7.37
C ALA A 43 -5.26 -12.17 7.15
N THR A 44 -4.86 -13.30 6.54
CA THR A 44 -3.46 -13.56 6.20
C THR A 44 -2.93 -12.52 5.23
N LEU A 45 -3.68 -12.19 4.17
CA LEU A 45 -3.26 -11.18 3.19
C LEU A 45 -3.06 -9.80 3.82
N VAL A 46 -3.96 -9.38 4.72
CA VAL A 46 -3.85 -8.12 5.45
C VAL A 46 -2.66 -8.14 6.41
N ALA A 47 -2.38 -9.29 7.04
CA ALA A 47 -1.27 -9.45 7.98
C ALA A 47 0.10 -9.71 7.31
N LEU A 48 0.14 -10.02 6.01
CA LEU A 48 1.39 -10.28 5.27
C LEU A 48 2.49 -9.23 5.51
N PRO A 49 2.20 -7.91 5.52
CA PRO A 49 3.22 -6.89 5.76
C PRO A 49 3.89 -6.99 7.14
N LEU A 50 3.22 -7.58 8.15
CA LEU A 50 3.80 -7.81 9.47
C LEU A 50 4.76 -9.02 9.48
N VAL A 51 4.49 -10.02 8.64
CA VAL A 51 5.26 -11.28 8.60
C VAL A 51 6.47 -11.16 7.67
N LEU A 52 6.37 -10.35 6.61
CA LEU A 52 7.45 -10.14 5.66
C LEU A 52 8.48 -9.14 6.21
N PRO A 53 9.79 -9.39 6.02
CA PRO A 53 10.79 -8.36 6.26
C PRO A 53 10.52 -7.11 5.41
N PRO A 54 10.70 -5.89 5.95
CA PRO A 54 10.37 -4.65 5.24
C PRO A 54 11.15 -4.51 3.92
N THR A 55 12.37 -5.03 3.87
CA THR A 55 13.20 -5.05 2.64
C THR A 55 12.59 -5.93 1.55
N VAL A 56 12.05 -7.10 1.92
CA VAL A 56 11.43 -8.04 0.98
C VAL A 56 10.11 -7.47 0.45
N LEU A 57 9.32 -6.87 1.35
CA LEU A 57 8.10 -6.16 0.96
C LEU A 57 8.42 -5.04 -0.04
N GLY A 58 9.43 -4.22 0.25
CA GLY A 58 9.88 -3.16 -0.66
C GLY A 58 10.32 -3.68 -2.03
N PHE A 59 11.06 -4.80 -2.07
CA PHE A 59 11.47 -5.43 -3.32
C PHE A 59 10.28 -5.94 -4.15
N TYR A 60 9.31 -6.61 -3.52
CA TYR A 60 8.11 -7.06 -4.22
C TYR A 60 7.27 -5.88 -4.73
N LEU A 61 7.14 -4.80 -3.94
CA LEU A 61 6.47 -3.58 -4.38
C LEU A 61 7.19 -2.94 -5.56
N LEU A 62 8.52 -2.93 -5.59
CA LEU A 62 9.29 -2.40 -6.73
C LEU A 62 9.07 -3.23 -7.99
N ILE A 63 9.04 -4.56 -7.89
CA ILE A 63 8.72 -5.44 -9.03
C ILE A 63 7.28 -5.18 -9.51
N ALA A 64 6.32 -5.13 -8.58
CA ALA A 64 4.91 -4.97 -8.91
C ALA A 64 4.59 -3.59 -9.50
N LEU A 65 5.21 -2.53 -8.96
CA LEU A 65 5.03 -1.14 -9.40
C LEU A 65 5.96 -0.75 -10.56
N GLY A 66 6.91 -1.61 -10.90
CA GLY A 66 7.87 -1.41 -11.98
C GLY A 66 7.23 -1.50 -13.38
N PRO A 67 8.00 -1.19 -14.44
CA PRO A 67 7.49 -1.12 -15.81
C PRO A 67 6.90 -2.42 -16.34
N ASN A 68 7.48 -3.55 -15.93
CA ASN A 68 7.07 -4.89 -16.34
C ASN A 68 6.03 -5.51 -15.38
N GLY A 69 5.66 -4.78 -14.32
CA GLY A 69 4.66 -5.23 -13.34
C GLY A 69 3.27 -4.63 -13.62
N PRO A 70 2.25 -5.06 -12.86
CA PRO A 70 0.89 -4.53 -12.98
C PRO A 70 0.82 -3.00 -12.81
N GLY A 71 1.69 -2.42 -11.99
CA GLY A 71 1.78 -0.97 -11.83
C GLY A 71 2.31 -0.24 -13.08
N GLY A 72 3.14 -0.88 -13.90
CA GLY A 72 3.57 -0.34 -15.19
C GLY A 72 2.43 -0.24 -16.20
N SER A 73 1.53 -1.23 -16.23
CA SER A 73 0.32 -1.18 -17.05
C SER A 73 -0.63 -0.05 -16.63
N ILE A 74 -0.81 0.13 -15.32
CA ILE A 74 -1.63 1.23 -14.75
C ILE A 74 -0.97 2.59 -15.02
N ALA A 75 0.35 2.69 -14.86
CA ALA A 75 1.11 3.90 -15.19
C ALA A 75 0.96 4.29 -16.68
N GLY A 76 0.93 3.28 -17.56
CA GLY A 76 0.78 3.46 -19.00
C GLY A 76 -0.52 4.17 -19.39
N LEU A 77 -1.59 4.02 -18.59
CA LEU A 77 -2.86 4.74 -18.81
C LEU A 77 -2.69 6.27 -18.70
N TRP A 78 -1.68 6.74 -17.98
CA TRP A 78 -1.37 8.14 -17.75
C TRP A 78 -0.08 8.57 -18.48
N GLY A 79 0.40 7.75 -19.43
CA GLY A 79 1.62 8.00 -20.20
C GLY A 79 2.94 7.78 -19.44
N ALA A 80 2.89 7.23 -18.22
CA ALA A 80 4.07 6.94 -17.41
C ALA A 80 4.55 5.50 -17.62
N ARG A 81 5.86 5.27 -17.52
CA ARG A 81 6.45 3.92 -17.69
C ARG A 81 6.42 3.06 -16.42
N SER A 82 6.23 3.65 -15.24
CA SER A 82 6.33 2.95 -13.95
C SER A 82 5.69 3.77 -12.83
N LEU A 83 5.15 3.11 -11.82
CA LEU A 83 4.77 3.73 -10.54
C LEU A 83 5.90 3.66 -9.51
N ALA A 84 6.92 2.83 -9.73
CA ALA A 84 8.09 2.77 -8.87
C ALA A 84 8.79 4.14 -8.83
N PHE A 85 9.19 4.57 -7.63
CA PHE A 85 9.80 5.88 -7.36
C PHE A 85 8.92 7.11 -7.67
N THR A 86 7.60 6.93 -7.78
CA THR A 86 6.65 8.04 -7.89
C THR A 86 5.95 8.32 -6.56
N PHE A 87 5.37 9.51 -6.43
CA PHE A 87 4.54 9.84 -5.26
C PHE A 87 3.37 8.86 -5.10
N THR A 88 2.72 8.46 -6.20
CA THR A 88 1.66 7.44 -6.18
C THR A 88 2.18 6.10 -5.67
N GLY A 89 3.37 5.68 -6.11
CA GLY A 89 4.04 4.48 -5.60
C GLY A 89 4.33 4.55 -4.10
N LEU A 90 4.73 5.72 -3.59
CA LEU A 90 4.90 5.95 -2.15
C LEU A 90 3.57 5.80 -1.40
N VAL A 91 2.47 6.38 -1.90
CA VAL A 91 1.14 6.25 -1.29
C VAL A 91 0.71 4.77 -1.25
N ILE A 92 0.84 4.04 -2.36
CA ILE A 92 0.50 2.62 -2.42
C ILE A 92 1.32 1.81 -1.42
N GLY A 93 2.65 2.02 -1.40
CA GLY A 93 3.55 1.33 -0.48
C GLY A 93 3.21 1.61 0.98
N SER A 94 2.93 2.88 1.33
CA SER A 94 2.50 3.26 2.67
C SER A 94 1.18 2.62 3.07
N VAL A 95 0.18 2.58 2.18
CA VAL A 95 -1.12 1.94 2.49
C VAL A 95 -0.94 0.44 2.71
N ILE A 96 -0.18 -0.26 1.87
CA ILE A 96 0.06 -1.70 2.01
C ILE A 96 0.82 -1.99 3.31
N PHE A 97 1.88 -1.23 3.59
CA PHE A 97 2.67 -1.42 4.82
C PHE A 97 1.87 -1.11 6.09
N SER A 98 1.03 -0.08 6.06
CA SER A 98 0.25 0.38 7.22
C SER A 98 -1.12 -0.31 7.36
N MET A 99 -1.56 -1.09 6.37
CA MET A 99 -2.84 -1.81 6.40
C MET A 99 -3.10 -2.68 7.65
N PRO A 100 -2.10 -3.39 8.23
CA PRO A 100 -2.35 -4.23 9.40
C PRO A 100 -2.39 -3.47 10.73
N PHE A 101 -2.24 -2.14 10.73
CA PHE A 101 -2.27 -1.28 11.91
C PHE A 101 -3.59 -0.51 11.97
#